data_AF-A0A9W9ZJ66-F1
#
_entry.id   AF-A0A9W9ZJ66-F1
#
_cell.length_a   1.000
_cell.length_b   1.000
_cell.length_c   1.000
_cell.angle_alpha   90.00
_cell.angle_beta   90.00
_cell.angle_gamma   90.00
#
_symmetry.space_group_name_H-M   'P 1'
#
loop_
_entity.id
_entity.type
_entity.pdbx_description
1 polymer ?
#
loop_
_entity_poly.entity_id
_entity_poly.type
_entity_poly.pdbx_seq_one_letter_code
_entity_poly.pdbx_strand_id
1 'polypeptide(L)'
;MASSSAELHRFGSYAPLRKAGSQAKWYVDGQDYMAAVADAIEAANKEIFITDWQLNPHIVMKRPYSGVDSMYWRLDKMLLRKADQGVRTYILLYWESKIIAGMDLGSEYAQTVLRHDNIEVLRHPDTGSFLLHPSTMLRWSHHEKVIVVDRSIAFVGGIDLCFGRWDSHNHELTDPFPPHPCMLESDTCARRPLLQSDTCVRRPYESIMRYSRWIGKDYGNTFLYGARTNLDEPMTDYVDRSKDPRMPWHDVACSVTGLPALDVAKHFIQRYNNIKPWYGDVYRLSPEDVVPDTVTQAPEQVEAILRYRFFDQWTNASAGQPHEASIHNAYLHAIQNILFTSRINSSSHLKWGLL
;
A
#
# COMPACT_ATOMS: atom_id res chain seq x y z
N MET A 1 35.61 -7.81 -3.69
CA MET A 1 35.93 -6.57 -2.94
C MET A 1 35.02 -6.53 -1.74
N ALA A 2 35.58 -6.38 -0.53
CA ALA A 2 34.81 -6.37 0.70
C ALA A 2 33.82 -5.20 0.69
N SER A 3 32.53 -5.51 0.80
CA SER A 3 31.46 -4.55 1.04
C SER A 3 31.81 -3.75 2.30
N SER A 4 31.94 -2.43 2.19
CA SER A 4 31.99 -1.54 3.36
C SER A 4 30.83 -1.91 4.28
N SER A 5 31.10 -2.24 5.54
CA SER A 5 30.03 -2.43 6.52
C SER A 5 29.21 -1.15 6.56
N ALA A 6 27.96 -1.19 6.08
CA ALA A 6 27.08 -0.05 6.16
C ALA A 6 27.02 0.40 7.63
N GLU A 7 27.35 1.67 7.90
CA GLU A 7 27.33 2.21 9.25
C GLU A 7 25.88 2.14 9.77
N LEU A 8 25.68 1.41 10.86
CA LEU A 8 24.37 1.34 11.50
C LEU A 8 24.11 2.62 12.28
N HIS A 9 22.89 3.15 12.15
CA HIS A 9 22.47 4.38 12.82
C HIS A 9 21.67 4.09 14.09
N ARG A 10 21.03 5.13 14.65
CA ARG A 10 20.21 5.03 15.87
C ARG A 10 19.27 3.81 15.79
N PHE A 11 19.22 3.02 16.88
CA PHE A 11 18.46 1.75 16.98
C PHE A 11 18.97 0.59 16.13
N GLY A 12 20.15 0.72 15.51
CA GLY A 12 20.66 -0.26 14.56
C GLY A 12 19.97 -0.18 13.20
N SER A 13 19.38 0.97 12.84
CA SER A 13 18.73 1.16 11.55
C SER A 13 19.75 1.38 10.43
N TYR A 14 19.44 0.90 9.23
CA TYR A 14 20.18 1.26 8.02
C TYR A 14 20.03 2.74 7.63
N ALA A 15 18.98 3.42 8.11
CA ALA A 15 18.67 4.80 7.75
C ALA A 15 19.04 5.76 8.90
N PRO A 16 19.71 6.89 8.60
CA PRO A 16 20.02 7.89 9.61
C PRO A 16 18.79 8.73 9.96
N LEU A 17 18.87 9.47 11.07
CA LEU A 17 17.85 10.45 11.42
C LEU A 17 17.85 11.59 10.39
N ARG A 18 16.69 11.86 9.76
CA ARG A 18 16.49 12.98 8.85
C ARG A 18 15.82 14.14 9.60
N LYS A 19 16.42 15.34 9.54
CA LYS A 19 15.91 16.55 10.23
C LYS A 19 15.52 17.67 9.26
N ALA A 20 16.34 17.96 8.26
CA ALA A 20 16.10 19.07 7.34
C ALA A 20 15.11 18.68 6.23
N GLY A 21 14.10 19.53 6.00
CA GLY A 21 13.20 19.46 4.84
C GLY A 21 12.32 18.21 4.74
N SER A 22 12.19 17.44 5.82
CA SER A 22 11.34 16.25 5.87
C SER A 22 9.95 16.61 6.41
N GLN A 23 8.90 16.11 5.78
CA GLN A 23 7.52 16.25 6.27
C GLN A 23 6.90 14.87 6.46
N ALA A 24 5.96 14.76 7.39
CA ALA A 24 5.10 13.60 7.55
C ALA A 24 3.64 14.01 7.67
N LYS A 25 2.76 13.15 7.17
CA LYS A 25 1.31 13.22 7.38
C LYS A 25 0.80 11.85 7.80
N TRP A 26 -0.06 11.81 8.81
CA TRP A 26 -0.70 10.59 9.29
C TRP A 26 -2.08 10.44 8.67
N TYR A 27 -2.51 9.20 8.51
CA TYR A 27 -3.83 8.83 8.02
C TYR A 27 -4.41 7.81 8.99
N VAL A 28 -5.65 8.06 9.40
CA VAL A 28 -6.47 7.09 10.12
C VAL A 28 -7.50 6.58 9.13
N ASP A 29 -7.61 5.26 9.02
CA ASP A 29 -8.44 4.52 8.08
C ASP A 29 -8.04 4.67 6.59
N GLY A 30 -8.68 3.86 5.74
CA GLY A 30 -8.32 3.72 4.33
C GLY A 30 -8.76 4.86 3.42
N GLN A 31 -9.81 5.62 3.77
CA GLN A 31 -10.40 6.62 2.88
C GLN A 31 -9.39 7.69 2.46
N ASP A 32 -8.79 8.39 3.42
CA ASP A 32 -7.89 9.50 3.13
C ASP A 32 -6.51 9.00 2.68
N TYR A 33 -6.06 7.86 3.20
CA TYR A 33 -4.82 7.21 2.77
C TYR A 33 -4.87 6.82 1.30
N MET A 34 -5.88 6.05 0.89
CA MET A 34 -6.00 5.59 -0.50
C MET A 34 -6.24 6.76 -1.46
N ALA A 35 -6.95 7.81 -1.02
CA ALA A 35 -7.09 9.02 -1.81
C ALA A 35 -5.75 9.74 -2.04
N ALA A 36 -4.92 9.87 -1.00
CA ALA A 36 -3.59 10.48 -1.12
C ALA A 36 -2.63 9.64 -1.98
N VAL A 37 -2.67 8.31 -1.84
CA VAL A 37 -1.91 7.39 -2.72
C VAL A 37 -2.35 7.54 -4.17
N ALA A 38 -3.66 7.63 -4.45
CA ALA A 38 -4.17 7.83 -5.80
C ALA A 38 -3.72 9.16 -6.41
N ASP A 39 -3.73 10.26 -5.64
CA ASP A 39 -3.21 11.54 -6.12
C ASP A 39 -1.71 11.49 -6.43
N ALA A 40 -0.93 10.80 -5.59
CA ALA A 40 0.50 10.62 -5.84
C ALA A 40 0.75 9.79 -7.11
N ILE A 41 0.04 8.68 -7.31
CA ILE A 41 0.16 7.84 -8.52
C ILE A 41 -0.17 8.65 -9.79
N GLU A 42 -1.27 9.42 -9.78
CA GLU A 42 -1.64 10.25 -10.94
C GLU A 42 -0.58 11.32 -11.24
N ALA A 43 0.05 11.88 -10.20
CA ALA A 43 1.12 12.87 -10.33
C ALA A 43 2.50 12.28 -10.73
N ALA A 44 2.67 10.95 -10.74
CA ALA A 44 3.95 10.31 -11.02
C ALA A 44 4.48 10.63 -12.43
N ASN A 45 5.79 10.83 -12.57
CA ASN A 45 6.42 11.14 -13.87
C ASN A 45 7.54 10.17 -14.26
N LYS A 46 8.09 9.40 -13.30
CA LYS A 46 9.27 8.55 -13.54
C LYS A 46 9.02 7.12 -13.12
N GLU A 47 8.73 6.91 -11.84
CA GLU A 47 8.63 5.56 -11.30
C GLU A 47 7.70 5.45 -10.09
N ILE A 48 7.10 4.28 -9.96
CA ILE A 48 6.24 3.90 -8.84
C ILE A 48 6.77 2.58 -8.28
N PHE A 49 7.02 2.51 -6.98
CA PHE A 49 7.39 1.29 -6.28
C PHE A 49 6.25 0.88 -5.33
N ILE A 50 5.85 -0.38 -5.37
CA ILE A 50 4.78 -0.91 -4.50
C ILE A 50 5.25 -2.20 -3.84
N THR A 51 5.16 -2.29 -2.52
CA THR A 51 5.17 -3.56 -1.80
C THR A 51 3.82 -3.73 -1.11
N ASP A 52 3.25 -4.92 -1.22
CA ASP A 52 2.03 -5.27 -0.50
C ASP A 52 2.11 -6.74 -0.08
N TRP A 53 1.52 -7.05 1.06
CA TRP A 53 1.25 -8.44 1.42
C TRP A 53 0.12 -8.99 0.55
N GLN A 54 -0.86 -8.16 0.24
CA GLN A 54 -1.95 -8.44 -0.66
C GLN A 54 -2.27 -7.22 -1.53
N LEU A 55 -2.35 -7.39 -2.86
CA LEU A 55 -2.78 -6.33 -3.78
C LEU A 55 -3.94 -6.83 -4.63
N ASN A 56 -5.06 -6.09 -4.64
CA ASN A 56 -6.19 -6.40 -5.52
C ASN A 56 -6.35 -5.27 -6.55
N PRO A 57 -6.00 -5.50 -7.84
CA PRO A 57 -5.93 -4.43 -8.83
C PRO A 57 -7.27 -3.69 -9.07
N HIS A 58 -8.39 -4.34 -8.76
CA HIS A 58 -9.72 -3.80 -9.01
C HIS A 58 -10.26 -2.93 -7.86
N ILE A 59 -9.49 -2.69 -6.80
CA ILE A 59 -9.91 -1.76 -5.74
C ILE A 59 -10.07 -0.34 -6.30
N VAL A 60 -11.13 0.35 -5.85
CA VAL A 60 -11.37 1.75 -6.15
C VAL A 60 -10.85 2.60 -5.01
N MET A 61 -9.88 3.46 -5.33
CA MET A 61 -9.07 4.22 -4.37
C MET A 61 -9.75 5.48 -3.85
N LYS A 62 -10.59 6.11 -4.68
CA LYS A 62 -11.41 7.27 -4.29
C LYS A 62 -12.87 6.97 -4.49
N ARG A 63 -13.66 7.20 -3.44
CA ARG A 63 -15.09 6.90 -3.42
C ARG A 63 -15.82 8.18 -3.02
N PRO A 64 -16.47 8.85 -3.97
CA PRO A 64 -17.31 10.00 -3.66
C PRO A 64 -18.35 9.64 -2.61
N TYR A 65 -18.82 10.64 -1.88
CA TYR A 65 -19.91 10.46 -0.92
C TYR A 65 -21.19 9.93 -1.60
N SER A 66 -21.40 10.22 -2.88
CA SER A 66 -22.48 9.67 -3.70
C SER A 66 -22.35 8.18 -4.03
N GLY A 67 -21.23 7.52 -3.72
CA GLY A 67 -20.87 6.18 -4.18
C GLY A 67 -19.87 6.19 -5.33
N VAL A 68 -19.36 5.01 -5.69
CA VAL A 68 -18.44 4.87 -6.83
C VAL A 68 -19.19 5.03 -8.15
N ASP A 69 -18.83 6.04 -8.93
CA ASP A 69 -19.47 6.41 -10.20
C ASP A 69 -18.50 6.44 -11.40
N SER A 70 -17.23 6.07 -11.18
CA SER A 70 -16.20 6.08 -12.21
C SER A 70 -15.12 5.03 -11.96
N MET A 71 -14.60 4.47 -13.06
CA MET A 71 -13.42 3.58 -13.06
C MET A 71 -12.09 4.34 -13.03
N TYR A 72 -12.11 5.68 -13.09
CA TYR A 72 -10.89 6.49 -13.17
C TYR A 72 -9.94 6.17 -12.00
N TRP A 73 -10.48 6.05 -10.79
CA TRP A 73 -9.73 5.82 -9.55
C TRP A 73 -9.53 4.33 -9.22
N ARG A 74 -9.78 3.41 -10.15
CA ARG A 74 -9.49 1.99 -9.96
C ARG A 74 -7.99 1.74 -10.14
N LEU A 75 -7.39 0.99 -9.22
CA LEU A 75 -5.93 0.87 -9.11
C LEU A 75 -5.26 0.39 -10.41
N ASP A 76 -5.77 -0.68 -11.02
CA ASP A 76 -5.33 -1.19 -12.32
C ASP A 76 -5.37 -0.11 -13.41
N LYS A 77 -6.48 0.63 -13.51
CA LYS A 77 -6.66 1.68 -14.50
C LYS A 77 -5.70 2.83 -14.29
N MET A 78 -5.42 3.22 -13.05
CA MET A 78 -4.42 4.25 -12.75
C MET A 78 -3.02 3.79 -13.17
N LEU A 79 -2.60 2.60 -12.72
CA LEU A 79 -1.26 2.07 -13.00
C LEU A 79 -1.03 1.87 -14.50
N LEU A 80 -1.99 1.29 -15.22
CA LEU A 80 -1.90 1.10 -16.67
C LEU A 80 -1.83 2.43 -17.41
N ARG A 81 -2.64 3.44 -17.04
CA ARG A 81 -2.55 4.79 -17.64
C ARG A 81 -1.18 5.43 -17.42
N LYS A 82 -0.60 5.31 -16.22
CA LYS A 82 0.74 5.84 -15.94
C LYS A 82 1.81 5.08 -16.73
N ALA A 83 1.64 3.78 -16.89
CA ALA A 83 2.52 2.95 -17.69
C ALA A 83 2.47 3.32 -19.19
N ASP A 84 1.30 3.64 -19.74
CA ASP A 84 1.12 4.19 -21.10
C ASP A 84 1.81 5.55 -21.27
N GLN A 85 1.91 6.35 -20.19
CA GLN A 85 2.62 7.62 -20.16
C GLN A 85 4.14 7.47 -19.96
N GLY A 86 4.66 6.23 -19.91
CA GLY A 86 6.09 5.95 -19.76
C GLY A 86 6.59 5.83 -18.32
N VAL A 87 5.70 5.91 -17.32
CA VAL A 87 6.08 5.71 -15.90
C VAL A 87 6.34 4.23 -15.64
N ARG A 88 7.50 3.91 -15.06
CA ARG A 88 7.87 2.53 -14.73
C ARG A 88 7.35 2.14 -13.35
N THR A 89 6.56 1.08 -13.28
CA THR A 89 6.00 0.58 -12.02
C THR A 89 6.65 -0.75 -11.67
N TYR A 90 7.15 -0.87 -10.44
CA TYR A 90 7.73 -2.10 -9.90
C TYR A 90 6.96 -2.52 -8.67
N ILE A 91 6.46 -3.76 -8.65
CA ILE A 91 5.60 -4.29 -7.60
C ILE A 91 6.22 -5.56 -7.03
N LEU A 92 6.41 -5.59 -5.71
CA LEU A 92 6.85 -6.77 -4.97
C LEU A 92 5.68 -7.30 -4.13
N LEU A 93 5.15 -8.45 -4.50
CA LEU A 93 4.06 -9.11 -3.77
C LEU A 93 4.59 -10.30 -2.96
N TYR A 94 3.97 -10.56 -1.82
CA TYR A 94 4.12 -11.85 -1.16
C TYR A 94 3.59 -12.95 -2.09
N TRP A 95 4.37 -14.00 -2.26
CA TRP A 95 3.91 -15.21 -2.94
C TRP A 95 3.22 -16.12 -1.94
N GLU A 96 1.90 -16.10 -1.98
CA GLU A 96 1.05 -17.11 -1.37
C GLU A 96 0.94 -18.34 -2.27
N SER A 97 0.65 -19.49 -1.66
CA SER A 97 0.34 -20.72 -2.40
C SER A 97 -0.97 -21.33 -1.92
N LYS A 98 -1.95 -21.43 -2.83
CA LYS A 98 -3.22 -22.14 -2.58
C LYS A 98 -2.99 -23.58 -2.15
N ILE A 99 -2.04 -24.25 -2.82
CA ILE A 99 -1.79 -25.68 -2.63
C ILE A 99 -1.02 -25.93 -1.34
N ILE A 100 -0.01 -25.10 -1.05
CA ILE A 100 0.92 -25.36 0.06
C ILE A 100 0.45 -24.69 1.36
N ALA A 101 -0.06 -23.45 1.28
CA ALA A 101 -0.44 -22.64 2.43
C ALA A 101 -1.96 -22.52 2.62
N GLY A 102 -2.77 -23.08 1.70
CA GLY A 102 -4.23 -22.96 1.76
C GLY A 102 -4.73 -21.52 1.62
N MET A 103 -3.91 -20.63 1.06
CA MET A 103 -4.14 -19.18 1.03
C MET A 103 -4.16 -18.65 -0.40
N ASP A 104 -5.14 -17.81 -0.69
CA ASP A 104 -5.27 -17.05 -1.95
C ASP A 104 -5.35 -15.55 -1.63
N LEU A 105 -4.33 -14.81 -2.01
CA LEU A 105 -4.28 -13.34 -1.89
C LEU A 105 -4.50 -12.68 -3.24
N GLY A 106 -4.50 -13.45 -4.32
CA GLY A 106 -4.69 -13.00 -5.70
C GLY A 106 -3.42 -12.49 -6.36
N SER A 107 -2.22 -12.84 -5.86
CA SER A 107 -0.97 -12.30 -6.41
C SER A 107 -0.73 -12.70 -7.87
N GLU A 108 -1.10 -13.93 -8.25
CA GLU A 108 -1.03 -14.42 -9.64
C GLU A 108 -2.02 -13.68 -10.56
N TYR A 109 -3.23 -13.45 -10.06
CA TYR A 109 -4.24 -12.68 -10.78
C TYR A 109 -3.80 -11.22 -10.94
N ALA A 110 -3.23 -10.61 -9.90
CA ALA A 110 -2.67 -9.26 -9.95
C ALA A 110 -1.56 -9.14 -11.00
N GLN A 111 -0.63 -10.10 -11.04
CA GLN A 111 0.43 -10.17 -12.04
C GLN A 111 -0.14 -10.27 -13.48
N THR A 112 -1.27 -10.96 -13.67
CA THR A 112 -1.92 -11.09 -14.97
C THR A 112 -2.62 -9.80 -15.41
N VAL A 113 -3.37 -9.16 -14.50
CA VAL A 113 -4.16 -7.94 -14.78
C VAL A 113 -3.25 -6.74 -15.05
N LEU A 114 -2.13 -6.63 -14.33
CA LEU A 114 -1.19 -5.51 -14.42
C LEU A 114 -0.09 -5.72 -15.48
N ARG A 115 -0.29 -6.64 -16.42
CA ARG A 115 0.70 -6.93 -17.46
C ARG A 115 0.82 -5.77 -18.43
N HIS A 116 1.98 -5.11 -18.43
CA HIS A 116 2.34 -4.03 -19.34
C HIS A 116 3.87 -3.91 -19.40
N ASP A 117 4.44 -3.43 -20.51
CA ASP A 117 5.91 -3.36 -20.70
C ASP A 117 6.62 -2.47 -19.65
N ASN A 118 5.93 -1.44 -19.17
CA ASN A 118 6.39 -0.56 -18.09
C ASN A 118 5.91 -0.98 -16.68
N ILE A 119 5.29 -2.15 -16.50
CA ILE A 119 4.88 -2.66 -15.18
C ILE A 119 5.51 -4.03 -14.94
N GLU A 120 6.33 -4.13 -13.90
CA GLU A 120 6.91 -5.39 -13.46
C GLU A 120 6.32 -5.80 -12.11
N VAL A 121 5.74 -7.00 -12.06
CA VAL A 121 5.24 -7.61 -10.82
C VAL A 121 6.08 -8.84 -10.50
N LEU A 122 6.80 -8.78 -9.39
CA LEU A 122 7.55 -9.92 -8.84
C LEU A 122 6.84 -10.44 -7.60
N ARG A 123 6.81 -11.77 -7.47
CA ARG A 123 6.32 -12.48 -6.29
C ARG A 123 7.48 -13.14 -5.58
N HIS A 124 7.55 -13.00 -4.27
CA HIS A 124 8.59 -13.61 -3.46
C HIS A 124 8.02 -13.95 -2.08
N PRO A 125 8.45 -15.03 -1.41
CA PRO A 125 9.42 -16.06 -1.86
C PRO A 125 8.92 -16.92 -3.03
N ASP A 126 9.79 -17.46 -3.88
CA ASP A 126 9.36 -18.29 -5.01
C ASP A 126 9.40 -19.81 -4.71
N THR A 127 9.01 -20.63 -5.69
CA THR A 127 9.03 -22.09 -5.54
C THR A 127 10.45 -22.63 -5.29
N GLY A 128 11.49 -22.02 -5.87
CA GLY A 128 12.89 -22.37 -5.59
C GLY A 128 13.27 -22.12 -4.14
N SER A 129 12.87 -20.97 -3.58
CA SER A 129 13.02 -20.63 -2.16
C SER A 129 12.30 -21.63 -1.25
N PHE A 130 11.10 -22.08 -1.64
CA PHE A 130 10.34 -23.09 -0.91
C PHE A 130 11.05 -24.43 -0.85
N LEU A 131 11.62 -24.91 -1.95
CA LEU A 131 12.31 -26.20 -1.99
C LEU A 131 13.57 -26.20 -1.11
N LEU A 132 14.29 -25.08 -1.07
CA LEU A 132 15.51 -24.96 -0.27
C LEU A 132 15.21 -24.74 1.22
N HIS A 133 14.12 -24.03 1.55
CA HIS A 133 13.82 -23.60 2.93
C HIS A 133 12.33 -23.69 3.31
N PRO A 134 11.71 -24.88 3.23
CA PRO A 134 10.25 -25.04 3.33
C PRO A 134 9.70 -24.59 4.69
N SER A 135 10.44 -24.84 5.77
CA SER A 135 9.98 -24.49 7.12
C SER A 135 9.88 -22.96 7.35
N THR A 136 10.71 -22.18 6.66
CA THR A 136 10.73 -20.71 6.77
C THR A 136 9.55 -20.10 6.02
N MET A 137 9.23 -20.63 4.83
CA MET A 137 8.15 -20.09 4.01
C MET A 137 6.76 -20.33 4.59
N LEU A 138 6.60 -21.38 5.39
CA LEU A 138 5.35 -21.66 6.09
C LEU A 138 5.11 -20.75 7.32
N ARG A 139 6.14 -20.01 7.78
CA ARG A 139 6.06 -19.20 9.02
C ARG A 139 6.15 -17.70 8.81
N TRP A 140 6.69 -17.26 7.67
CA TRP A 140 7.03 -15.85 7.43
C TRP A 140 6.47 -15.34 6.11
N SER A 141 6.24 -14.04 6.04
CA SER A 141 5.79 -13.33 4.84
C SER A 141 6.52 -12.00 4.67
N HIS A 142 6.46 -11.42 3.47
CA HIS A 142 6.73 -9.99 3.27
C HIS A 142 5.44 -9.25 3.60
N HIS A 143 5.48 -8.47 4.67
CA HIS A 143 4.26 -7.91 5.27
C HIS A 143 4.19 -6.39 5.19
N GLU A 144 5.25 -5.76 4.68
CA GLU A 144 5.34 -4.32 4.53
C GLU A 144 4.43 -3.80 3.41
N LYS A 145 3.70 -2.71 3.71
CA LYS A 145 2.87 -1.98 2.75
C LYS A 145 3.53 -0.66 2.47
N VAL A 146 4.13 -0.54 1.29
CA VAL A 146 4.95 0.62 0.92
C VAL A 146 4.59 1.04 -0.48
N ILE A 147 4.30 2.34 -0.66
CA ILE A 147 4.18 2.95 -1.98
C ILE A 147 5.18 4.09 -2.04
N VAL A 148 6.05 4.09 -3.05
CA VAL A 148 6.95 5.21 -3.33
C VAL A 148 6.64 5.76 -4.71
N VAL A 149 6.49 7.08 -4.82
CA VAL A 149 6.33 7.75 -6.12
C VAL A 149 7.51 8.69 -6.34
N ASP A 150 8.16 8.53 -7.50
CA ASP A 150 9.28 9.35 -7.98
C ASP A 150 10.42 9.53 -6.95
N ARG A 151 10.55 8.60 -5.99
CA ARG A 151 11.45 8.65 -4.82
C ARG A 151 11.34 9.95 -3.99
N SER A 152 10.27 10.72 -4.15
CA SER A 152 10.08 12.01 -3.49
C SER A 152 9.02 11.96 -2.38
N ILE A 153 8.04 11.08 -2.54
CA ILE A 153 7.00 10.77 -1.55
C ILE A 153 6.93 9.26 -1.33
N ALA A 154 6.80 8.86 -0.06
CA ALA A 154 6.58 7.47 0.31
C ALA A 154 5.42 7.36 1.29
N PHE A 155 4.61 6.32 1.13
CA PHE A 155 3.49 5.96 1.98
C PHE A 155 3.80 4.64 2.65
N VAL A 156 3.67 4.56 3.97
CA VAL A 156 3.90 3.33 4.72
C VAL A 156 2.94 3.22 5.91
N GLY A 157 2.44 2.02 6.17
CA GLY A 157 1.49 1.77 7.25
C GLY A 157 0.98 0.33 7.28
N GLY A 158 -0.19 0.12 7.90
CA GLY A 158 -0.89 -1.16 7.95
C GLY A 158 -1.81 -1.44 6.76
N ILE A 159 -2.05 -0.45 5.90
CA ILE A 159 -3.08 -0.50 4.85
C ILE A 159 -2.50 -1.03 3.53
N ASP A 160 -2.84 -2.28 3.19
CA ASP A 160 -2.60 -2.86 1.86
C ASP A 160 -3.53 -2.27 0.79
N LEU A 161 -3.08 -2.20 -0.47
CA LEU A 161 -3.93 -1.79 -1.61
C LEU A 161 -4.85 -2.92 -2.09
N CYS A 162 -5.77 -3.36 -1.23
CA CYS A 162 -6.63 -4.51 -1.49
C CYS A 162 -8.00 -4.45 -0.80
N PHE A 163 -8.85 -5.40 -1.15
CA PHE A 163 -10.26 -5.40 -0.75
C PHE A 163 -10.46 -5.40 0.76
N GLY A 164 -11.46 -4.63 1.20
CA GLY A 164 -11.90 -4.47 2.58
C GLY A 164 -11.12 -3.44 3.40
N ARG A 165 -10.02 -2.90 2.88
CA ARG A 165 -9.15 -1.95 3.61
C ARG A 165 -9.61 -0.50 3.51
N TRP A 166 -10.40 -0.17 2.47
CA TRP A 166 -11.02 1.15 2.38
C TRP A 166 -12.13 1.25 3.42
N ASP A 167 -12.04 2.25 4.29
CA ASP A 167 -13.09 2.60 5.23
C ASP A 167 -13.02 4.08 5.58
N SER A 168 -14.14 4.62 6.04
CA SER A 168 -14.23 5.97 6.60
C SER A 168 -14.23 5.92 8.12
N HIS A 169 -14.06 7.06 8.78
CA HIS A 169 -14.23 7.19 10.23
C HIS A 169 -15.63 6.81 10.73
N ASN A 170 -16.63 6.74 9.85
CA ASN A 170 -17.97 6.32 10.22
C ASN A 170 -18.10 4.80 10.35
N HIS A 171 -17.15 4.03 9.82
CA HIS A 171 -17.12 2.56 9.89
C HIS A 171 -18.45 1.92 9.54
N GLU A 172 -19.03 2.29 8.40
CA GLU A 172 -20.38 1.88 8.05
C GLU A 172 -20.48 0.35 7.94
N LEU A 173 -21.47 -0.22 8.64
CA LEU A 173 -21.71 -1.66 8.68
C LEU A 173 -22.45 -2.18 7.45
N THR A 174 -23.17 -1.31 6.74
CA THR A 174 -24.01 -1.70 5.61
C THR A 174 -23.79 -0.76 4.43
N ASP A 175 -23.98 -1.31 3.23
CA ASP A 175 -23.91 -0.57 1.96
C ASP A 175 -25.03 -1.08 1.05
N PRO A 176 -26.29 -0.67 1.32
CA PRO A 176 -27.47 -1.23 0.67
C PRO A 176 -27.72 -0.66 -0.73
N PHE A 177 -26.82 0.20 -1.23
CA PHE A 177 -26.98 0.87 -2.50
C PHE A 177 -26.57 -0.05 -3.65
N PRO A 178 -27.19 0.08 -4.84
CA PRO A 178 -26.78 -0.69 -6.00
C PRO A 178 -25.40 -0.22 -6.52
N PRO A 179 -24.61 -1.08 -7.17
CA PRO A 179 -23.41 -0.64 -7.89
C PRO A 179 -23.81 0.28 -9.06
N HIS A 180 -22.96 1.28 -9.36
CA HIS A 180 -23.17 2.13 -10.53
C HIS A 180 -23.04 1.32 -11.83
N PRO A 181 -23.82 1.61 -12.90
CA PRO A 181 -23.72 0.89 -14.18
C PRO A 181 -22.31 0.84 -14.77
N CYS A 182 -21.48 1.86 -14.54
CA CYS A 182 -20.07 1.84 -14.96
C CYS A 182 -19.27 0.67 -14.36
N MET A 183 -19.69 0.15 -13.19
CA MET A 183 -19.10 -1.03 -12.54
C MET A 183 -19.58 -2.35 -13.15
N LEU A 184 -20.66 -2.31 -13.92
CA LEU A 184 -21.30 -3.48 -14.52
C LEU A 184 -21.02 -3.59 -16.03
N GLU A 185 -20.77 -2.48 -16.72
CA GLU A 185 -20.54 -2.43 -18.16
C GLU A 185 -19.04 -2.56 -18.51
N SER A 186 -18.74 -3.34 -19.56
CA SER A 186 -17.39 -3.57 -20.05
C SER A 186 -16.76 -2.30 -20.62
N ASP A 187 -15.76 -1.75 -19.91
CA ASP A 187 -14.64 -0.86 -20.33
C ASP A 187 -14.90 0.36 -21.24
N THR A 188 -16.11 0.60 -21.75
CA THR A 188 -16.43 1.69 -22.69
C THR A 188 -16.60 3.03 -21.97
N CYS A 189 -16.96 3.02 -20.69
CA CYS A 189 -17.05 4.23 -19.87
C CYS A 189 -15.67 4.82 -19.53
N ALA A 190 -14.61 4.01 -19.46
CA ALA A 190 -13.26 4.44 -19.08
C ALA A 190 -12.48 5.15 -20.20
N ARG A 191 -12.94 5.05 -21.46
CA ARG A 191 -12.28 5.65 -22.64
C ARG A 191 -12.84 7.00 -23.05
N ARG A 192 -13.87 7.53 -22.37
CA ARG A 192 -14.33 8.88 -22.65
C ARG A 192 -13.47 9.86 -21.84
N PRO A 193 -12.72 10.77 -22.49
CA PRO A 193 -12.21 11.94 -21.80
C PRO A 193 -13.41 12.62 -21.16
N LEU A 194 -13.27 13.07 -19.91
CA LEU A 194 -14.24 13.95 -19.28
C LEU A 194 -14.33 15.22 -20.14
N LEU A 195 -15.21 15.20 -21.15
CA LEU A 195 -15.60 16.39 -21.86
C LEU A 195 -16.31 17.27 -20.84
N GLN A 196 -16.02 18.58 -20.87
CA GLN A 196 -16.55 19.62 -19.99
C GLN A 196 -18.09 19.68 -19.91
N SER A 197 -18.80 18.84 -20.67
CA SER A 197 -20.25 18.73 -20.73
C SER A 197 -20.84 17.46 -20.09
N ASP A 198 -20.03 16.48 -19.66
CA ASP A 198 -20.53 15.28 -18.95
C ASP A 198 -20.79 15.60 -17.47
N THR A 199 -21.56 16.66 -17.23
CA THR A 199 -22.26 16.81 -15.97
C THR A 199 -23.38 15.78 -15.97
N CYS A 200 -23.17 14.64 -15.31
CA CYS A 200 -24.27 13.87 -14.75
C CYS A 200 -25.22 14.89 -14.10
N VAL A 201 -26.40 15.10 -14.68
CA VAL A 201 -27.28 16.24 -14.39
C VAL A 201 -27.45 16.37 -12.88
N ARG A 202 -26.77 17.37 -12.29
CA ARG A 202 -26.95 17.77 -10.89
C ARG A 202 -28.36 18.35 -10.78
N ARG A 203 -29.34 17.51 -10.49
CA ARG A 203 -30.61 17.98 -9.95
C ARG A 203 -30.33 18.53 -8.55
N PRO A 204 -30.67 19.80 -8.25
CA PRO A 204 -30.49 20.32 -6.92
C PRO A 204 -31.53 19.66 -6.01
N TYR A 205 -31.05 19.13 -4.89
CA TYR A 205 -31.86 18.76 -3.72
C TYR A 205 -32.54 17.37 -3.74
N GLU A 206 -31.76 16.28 -3.75
CA GLU A 206 -32.21 14.92 -3.38
C GLU A 206 -31.00 14.07 -2.90
N SER A 207 -31.11 13.47 -1.70
CA SER A 207 -30.10 12.75 -0.88
C SER A 207 -28.89 12.14 -1.63
N ILE A 208 -27.65 12.60 -1.40
CA ILE A 208 -26.68 12.18 -0.36
C ILE A 208 -26.01 10.80 -0.62
N MET A 209 -26.65 9.68 -0.96
CA MET A 209 -25.93 8.48 -1.46
C MET A 209 -26.74 7.81 -2.57
N ARG A 210 -26.09 7.42 -3.70
CA ARG A 210 -26.78 6.84 -4.86
C ARG A 210 -26.26 5.46 -5.25
N TYR A 211 -24.98 5.18 -4.97
CA TYR A 211 -24.33 3.95 -5.39
C TYR A 211 -23.48 3.33 -4.28
N SER A 212 -23.21 2.04 -4.40
CA SER A 212 -22.34 1.31 -3.47
C SER A 212 -20.93 1.91 -3.44
N ARG A 213 -20.32 1.91 -2.25
CA ARG A 213 -18.91 2.25 -2.06
C ARG A 213 -18.04 0.99 -2.06
N TRP A 214 -18.49 -0.09 -1.45
CA TRP A 214 -17.73 -1.35 -1.41
C TRP A 214 -18.24 -2.28 -2.50
N ILE A 215 -17.57 -2.31 -3.66
CA ILE A 215 -18.03 -3.07 -4.83
C ILE A 215 -17.57 -4.53 -4.77
N GLY A 216 -18.48 -5.48 -4.98
CA GLY A 216 -18.16 -6.90 -5.09
C GLY A 216 -17.40 -7.43 -3.88
N LYS A 217 -16.24 -8.04 -4.14
CA LYS A 217 -15.34 -8.62 -3.11
C LYS A 217 -14.87 -7.61 -2.07
N ASP A 218 -14.98 -6.32 -2.33
CA ASP A 218 -14.64 -5.28 -1.36
C ASP A 218 -15.64 -5.20 -0.19
N TYR A 219 -16.91 -5.56 -0.41
CA TYR A 219 -17.87 -5.77 0.68
C TYR A 219 -17.63 -7.16 1.27
N GLY A 220 -17.11 -7.20 2.49
CA GLY A 220 -16.66 -8.46 3.08
C GLY A 220 -16.74 -8.49 4.59
N ASN A 221 -16.87 -9.70 5.12
CA ASN A 221 -16.81 -9.98 6.55
C ASN A 221 -16.03 -11.27 6.79
N THR A 222 -14.75 -11.11 7.16
CA THR A 222 -13.82 -12.24 7.32
C THR A 222 -14.18 -13.14 8.50
N PHE A 223 -14.86 -12.62 9.53
CA PHE A 223 -15.30 -13.45 10.67
C PHE A 223 -16.43 -14.41 10.29
N LEU A 224 -17.37 -13.95 9.46
CA LEU A 224 -18.54 -14.76 9.07
C LEU A 224 -18.24 -15.70 7.90
N TYR A 225 -17.42 -15.26 6.95
CA TYR A 225 -17.22 -15.96 5.67
C TYR A 225 -15.78 -16.45 5.45
N GLY A 226 -14.85 -16.15 6.36
CA GLY A 226 -13.43 -16.48 6.20
C GLY A 226 -12.73 -15.61 5.16
N ALA A 227 -11.58 -16.10 4.66
CA ALA A 227 -10.82 -15.42 3.62
C ALA A 227 -11.62 -15.30 2.32
N ARG A 228 -11.43 -14.18 1.61
CA ARG A 228 -12.05 -13.96 0.29
C ARG A 228 -11.59 -15.03 -0.69
N THR A 229 -12.52 -15.59 -1.47
CA THR A 229 -12.24 -16.55 -2.54
C THR A 229 -12.63 -15.95 -3.90
N ASN A 230 -12.14 -16.56 -4.99
CA ASN A 230 -12.47 -16.17 -6.36
C ASN A 230 -12.13 -14.69 -6.63
N LEU A 231 -10.89 -14.29 -6.31
CA LEU A 231 -10.42 -12.91 -6.47
C LEU A 231 -10.31 -12.47 -7.95
N ASP A 232 -10.43 -13.42 -8.87
CA ASP A 232 -10.58 -13.24 -10.31
C ASP A 232 -11.99 -12.80 -10.74
N GLU A 233 -12.97 -12.84 -9.83
CA GLU A 233 -14.32 -12.30 -9.99
C GLU A 233 -14.54 -11.10 -9.04
N PRO A 234 -13.84 -9.97 -9.25
CA PRO A 234 -13.75 -8.89 -8.28
C PRO A 234 -15.09 -8.17 -8.02
N MET A 235 -15.99 -8.16 -8.99
CA MET A 235 -17.27 -7.44 -8.91
C MET A 235 -18.40 -8.30 -8.31
N THR A 236 -18.15 -9.58 -8.06
CA THR A 236 -19.15 -10.51 -7.51
C THR A 236 -19.11 -10.49 -5.98
N ASP A 237 -20.26 -10.26 -5.36
CA ASP A 237 -20.42 -10.39 -3.92
C ASP A 237 -20.26 -11.85 -3.48
N TYR A 238 -19.64 -12.04 -2.31
CA TYR A 238 -19.60 -13.33 -1.62
C TYR A 238 -20.34 -13.29 -0.28
N VAL A 239 -20.89 -12.14 0.08
CA VAL A 239 -21.66 -11.87 1.29
C VAL A 239 -23.04 -11.39 0.87
N ASP A 240 -24.09 -11.89 1.51
CA ASP A 240 -25.45 -11.38 1.32
C ASP A 240 -25.61 -10.03 2.04
N ARG A 241 -25.50 -8.93 1.29
CA ARG A 241 -25.61 -7.55 1.81
C ARG A 241 -26.95 -7.24 2.48
N SER A 242 -28.02 -7.97 2.12
CA SER A 242 -29.35 -7.75 2.69
C SER A 242 -29.49 -8.29 4.11
N LYS A 243 -28.57 -9.18 4.49
CA LYS A 243 -28.63 -9.94 5.74
C LYS A 243 -27.44 -9.63 6.64
N ASP A 244 -26.23 -9.64 6.09
CA ASP A 244 -25.00 -9.63 6.86
C ASP A 244 -24.23 -8.31 6.67
N PRO A 245 -23.77 -7.69 7.77
CA PRO A 245 -22.99 -6.47 7.70
C PRO A 245 -21.57 -6.77 7.19
N ARG A 246 -20.97 -5.81 6.50
CA ARG A 246 -19.52 -5.83 6.29
C ARG A 246 -18.81 -5.69 7.64
N MET A 247 -17.55 -6.11 7.67
CA MET A 247 -16.66 -5.86 8.79
C MET A 247 -15.92 -4.53 8.56
N PRO A 248 -16.09 -3.53 9.45
CA PRO A 248 -15.26 -2.33 9.49
C PRO A 248 -13.76 -2.63 9.50
N TRP A 249 -12.99 -1.73 8.92
CA TRP A 249 -11.53 -1.79 8.92
C TRP A 249 -10.99 -0.50 9.51
N HIS A 250 -10.35 -0.62 10.67
CA HIS A 250 -9.66 0.48 11.31
C HIS A 250 -8.15 0.25 11.20
N ASP A 251 -7.42 1.26 10.75
CA ASP A 251 -5.99 1.12 10.47
C ASP A 251 -5.28 2.49 10.47
N VAL A 252 -3.95 2.48 10.46
CA VAL A 252 -3.12 3.68 10.45
C VAL A 252 -2.02 3.57 9.40
N ALA A 253 -1.79 4.66 8.70
CA ALA A 253 -0.67 4.83 7.79
C ALA A 253 -0.08 6.23 7.89
N CYS A 254 1.05 6.44 7.23
CA CYS A 254 1.66 7.75 7.09
C CYS A 254 2.28 7.94 5.71
N SER A 255 2.44 9.19 5.32
CA SER A 255 3.25 9.58 4.16
C SER A 255 4.39 10.47 4.60
N VAL A 256 5.51 10.39 3.91
CA VAL A 256 6.66 11.27 4.09
C VAL A 256 7.17 11.84 2.78
N THR A 257 7.84 12.98 2.88
CA THR A 257 8.52 13.61 1.76
C THR A 257 9.97 13.92 2.07
N GLY A 258 10.78 14.06 1.02
CA GLY A 258 12.20 14.37 1.12
C GLY A 258 13.07 13.15 1.40
N LEU A 259 14.15 13.33 2.17
CA LEU A 259 15.14 12.28 2.42
C LEU A 259 14.56 10.98 3.04
N PRO A 260 13.55 11.00 3.91
CA PRO A 260 12.93 9.76 4.39
C PRO A 260 12.26 8.94 3.28
N ALA A 261 11.68 9.59 2.26
CA ALA A 261 11.10 8.89 1.11
C ALA A 261 12.18 8.15 0.29
N LEU A 262 13.37 8.75 0.18
CA LEU A 262 14.52 8.12 -0.45
C LEU A 262 15.03 6.92 0.37
N ASP A 263 15.00 6.98 1.70
CA ASP A 263 15.35 5.84 2.54
C ASP A 263 14.39 4.67 2.28
N VAL A 264 13.08 4.93 2.23
CA VAL A 264 12.07 3.94 1.86
C VAL A 264 12.33 3.36 0.45
N ALA A 265 12.66 4.22 -0.51
CA ALA A 265 13.01 3.79 -1.87
C ALA A 265 14.22 2.85 -1.89
N LYS A 266 15.27 3.15 -1.10
CA LYS A 266 16.46 2.29 -0.98
C LYS A 266 16.12 0.92 -0.41
N HIS A 267 15.20 0.85 0.57
CA HIS A 267 14.71 -0.43 1.07
C HIS A 267 14.04 -1.25 -0.05
N PHE A 268 13.16 -0.63 -0.83
CA PHE A 268 12.52 -1.28 -1.98
C PHE A 268 13.56 -1.78 -3.00
N ILE A 269 14.47 -0.90 -3.43
CA ILE A 269 15.51 -1.20 -4.42
C ILE A 269 16.41 -2.35 -3.96
N GLN A 270 16.77 -2.38 -2.68
CA GLN A 270 17.55 -3.46 -2.09
C GLN A 270 16.82 -4.81 -2.21
N ARG A 271 15.53 -4.85 -1.86
CA ARG A 271 14.72 -6.08 -1.99
C ARG A 271 14.56 -6.48 -3.45
N TYR A 272 14.20 -5.54 -4.32
CA TYR A 272 14.05 -5.77 -5.75
C TYR A 272 15.33 -6.37 -6.35
N ASN A 273 16.49 -5.77 -6.10
CA ASN A 273 17.78 -6.25 -6.62
C ASN A 273 18.20 -7.61 -6.04
N ASN A 274 17.68 -7.98 -4.87
CA ASN A 274 17.88 -9.31 -4.29
C ASN A 274 16.98 -10.38 -4.92
N ILE A 275 15.74 -10.00 -5.27
CA ILE A 275 14.72 -10.90 -5.83
C ILE A 275 14.87 -11.06 -7.35
N LYS A 276 15.21 -10.00 -8.07
CA LYS A 276 15.26 -9.96 -9.54
C LYS A 276 16.13 -11.08 -10.18
N PRO A 277 17.31 -11.43 -9.63
CA PRO A 277 18.10 -12.55 -10.15
C PRO A 277 17.40 -13.91 -10.12
N TRP A 278 16.42 -14.12 -9.24
CA TRP A 278 15.64 -15.36 -9.15
C TRP A 278 14.71 -15.53 -10.36
N TYR A 279 14.41 -14.44 -11.05
CA TYR A 279 13.64 -14.42 -12.30
C TYR A 279 14.52 -14.58 -13.55
N GLY A 280 15.80 -14.91 -13.39
CA GLY A 280 16.75 -15.08 -14.49
C GLY A 280 17.21 -13.78 -15.14
N ASP A 281 16.96 -12.64 -14.49
CA ASP A 281 17.31 -11.31 -14.99
C ASP A 281 18.34 -10.64 -14.08
N VAL A 282 19.38 -10.05 -14.69
CA VAL A 282 20.48 -9.37 -14.01
C VAL A 282 20.27 -7.87 -13.91
N TYR A 283 19.18 -7.34 -14.45
CA TYR A 283 18.82 -5.92 -14.32
C TYR A 283 18.72 -5.52 -12.84
N ARG A 284 19.24 -4.33 -12.53
CA ARG A 284 19.22 -3.77 -11.17
C ARG A 284 18.78 -2.33 -11.20
N LEU A 285 17.94 -1.96 -10.24
CA LEU A 285 17.63 -0.57 -9.95
C LEU A 285 18.82 0.08 -9.26
N SER A 286 19.25 1.24 -9.75
CA SER A 286 20.32 2.02 -9.11
C SER A 286 19.79 2.79 -7.91
N PRO A 287 20.45 2.73 -6.73
CA PRO A 287 20.15 3.60 -5.60
C PRO A 287 20.55 5.07 -5.80
N GLU A 288 21.40 5.36 -6.79
CA GLU A 288 22.03 6.67 -7.01
C GLU A 288 21.23 7.59 -7.93
N ASP A 289 20.20 7.04 -8.60
CA ASP A 289 19.29 7.86 -9.40
C ASP A 289 18.28 8.55 -8.47
N VAL A 290 18.20 9.88 -8.55
CA VAL A 290 17.17 10.80 -8.00
C VAL A 290 17.62 11.61 -6.77
N VAL A 291 17.83 12.90 -7.03
CA VAL A 291 17.56 13.99 -6.08
C VAL A 291 16.04 14.28 -6.18
N PRO A 292 15.29 14.41 -5.06
CA PRO A 292 13.88 14.72 -5.15
C PRO A 292 13.68 16.11 -5.76
N ASP A 293 13.26 16.19 -7.02
CA ASP A 293 12.98 17.45 -7.73
C ASP A 293 11.54 17.96 -7.51
N THR A 294 10.74 17.30 -6.68
CA THR A 294 9.33 17.65 -6.51
C THR A 294 8.91 17.70 -5.05
N VAL A 295 8.68 18.91 -4.56
CA VAL A 295 7.94 19.18 -3.33
C VAL A 295 6.45 19.09 -3.67
N THR A 296 5.85 17.91 -3.53
CA THR A 296 4.40 17.82 -3.35
C THR A 296 4.08 18.37 -1.96
N GLN A 297 3.30 19.45 -1.89
CA GLN A 297 2.92 20.08 -0.63
C GLN A 297 2.08 19.10 0.20
N ALA A 298 2.64 18.60 1.31
CA ALA A 298 1.85 18.01 2.38
C ALA A 298 1.51 19.13 3.40
N PRO A 299 0.26 19.24 3.86
CA PRO A 299 -0.12 20.21 4.87
C PRO A 299 0.25 19.64 6.25
N GLU A 300 1.49 19.84 6.67
CA GLU A 300 1.96 20.04 8.06
C GLU A 300 3.45 19.72 8.22
N GLN A 301 4.19 20.58 8.92
CA GLN A 301 5.56 20.32 9.34
C GLN A 301 5.52 19.44 10.59
N VAL A 302 5.77 18.14 10.42
CA VAL A 302 6.03 17.23 11.54
C VAL A 302 7.44 16.69 11.39
N GLU A 303 8.24 16.76 12.45
CA GLU A 303 9.52 16.05 12.53
C GLU A 303 9.26 14.55 12.38
N ALA A 304 9.50 14.02 11.18
CA ALA A 304 9.23 12.63 10.84
C ALA A 304 10.44 11.77 11.15
N ILE A 305 10.34 10.91 12.17
CA ILE A 305 11.29 9.79 12.31
C ILE A 305 10.62 8.56 11.71
N LEU A 306 10.84 8.31 10.43
CA LEU A 306 10.50 7.01 9.87
C LEU A 306 11.55 5.98 10.24
N ARG A 307 11.08 4.85 10.78
CA ARG A 307 11.92 3.72 11.14
C ARG A 307 11.32 2.48 10.50
N TYR A 308 12.07 1.91 9.57
CA TYR A 308 11.91 0.54 9.07
C TYR A 308 13.16 -0.20 9.59
N ARG A 309 13.12 -1.41 10.16
CA ARG A 309 12.64 -2.70 9.64
C ARG A 309 12.32 -3.70 10.77
N PHE A 310 11.57 -4.76 10.42
CA PHE A 310 11.64 -6.07 11.07
C PHE A 310 12.15 -7.08 10.04
N PHE A 311 13.18 -7.83 10.40
CA PHE A 311 13.42 -9.17 9.86
C PHE A 311 13.59 -10.12 11.04
N ASP A 312 13.23 -11.40 10.90
CA ASP A 312 13.70 -12.49 11.78
C ASP A 312 14.91 -13.19 11.09
N GLN A 313 15.49 -14.25 11.65
CA GLN A 313 16.69 -15.04 11.30
C GLN A 313 16.94 -15.43 9.82
N TRP A 314 16.18 -14.90 8.85
CA TRP A 314 16.24 -15.20 7.42
C TRP A 314 16.41 -13.95 6.54
N THR A 315 17.46 -13.17 6.81
CA THR A 315 17.69 -11.84 6.25
C THR A 315 18.43 -11.82 4.91
N ASN A 316 19.08 -12.93 4.56
CA ASN A 316 19.72 -13.07 3.25
C ASN A 316 18.69 -13.34 2.14
N ALA A 317 17.57 -13.99 2.45
CA ALA A 317 16.56 -14.30 1.44
C ALA A 317 15.53 -13.19 1.25
N SER A 318 15.18 -12.44 2.30
CA SER A 318 14.21 -11.35 2.17
C SER A 318 14.79 -10.11 1.47
N ALA A 319 16.05 -9.77 1.76
CA ALA A 319 16.69 -8.56 1.27
C ALA A 319 18.20 -8.68 1.01
N GLY A 320 18.80 -9.87 1.17
CA GLY A 320 20.23 -10.09 0.93
C GLY A 320 21.15 -9.42 1.97
N GLN A 321 20.70 -9.25 3.21
CA GLN A 321 21.43 -8.52 4.26
C GLN A 321 21.49 -9.27 5.59
N PRO A 322 22.34 -8.85 6.56
CA PRO A 322 22.21 -9.27 7.95
C PRO A 322 20.90 -8.82 8.59
N HIS A 323 20.59 -9.40 9.74
CA HIS A 323 19.38 -9.11 10.50
C HIS A 323 19.32 -7.69 11.03
N GLU A 324 18.18 -7.03 10.80
CA GLU A 324 17.85 -5.70 11.32
C GLU A 324 16.52 -5.74 12.08
N ALA A 325 16.55 -5.36 13.37
CA ALA A 325 15.39 -5.27 14.24
C ALA A 325 15.22 -3.84 14.82
N SER A 326 15.43 -2.84 13.96
CA SER A 326 15.41 -1.43 14.35
C SER A 326 14.02 -0.94 14.78
N ILE A 327 12.93 -1.54 14.28
CA ILE A 327 11.57 -1.26 14.79
C ILE A 327 11.43 -1.75 16.24
N HIS A 328 11.83 -2.99 16.53
CA HIS A 328 11.81 -3.53 17.90
C HIS A 328 12.59 -2.65 18.87
N ASN A 329 13.83 -2.31 18.52
CA ASN A 329 14.70 -1.44 19.33
C ASN A 329 14.10 -0.04 19.52
N ALA A 330 13.45 0.50 18.48
CA ALA A 330 12.75 1.78 18.55
C ALA A 330 11.58 1.76 19.53
N TYR A 331 10.76 0.70 19.51
CA TYR A 331 9.65 0.50 20.44
C TYR A 331 10.14 0.37 21.88
N LEU A 332 11.15 -0.47 22.13
CA LEU A 332 11.75 -0.63 23.47
C LEU A 332 12.23 0.72 24.01
N HIS A 333 12.98 1.48 23.20
CA HIS A 333 13.43 2.80 23.60
C HIS A 333 12.26 3.76 23.85
N ALA A 334 11.23 3.77 23.01
CA ALA A 334 10.05 4.63 23.20
C ALA A 334 9.37 4.32 24.54
N ILE A 335 9.09 3.05 24.82
CA ILE A 335 8.47 2.59 26.07
C ILE A 335 9.30 2.98 27.29
N GLN A 336 10.62 2.76 27.24
CA GLN A 336 11.52 3.12 28.33
C GLN A 336 11.56 4.63 28.63
N ASN A 337 11.44 5.47 27.60
CA ASN A 337 11.53 6.93 27.75
C ASN A 337 10.19 7.60 28.06
N ILE A 338 9.05 6.90 27.94
CA ILE A 338 7.72 7.43 28.32
C ILE A 338 7.64 7.70 29.83
N LEU A 339 8.39 6.96 30.66
CA LEU A 339 8.33 7.09 32.12
C LEU A 339 8.94 8.39 32.68
N PHE A 340 9.62 9.21 31.87
CA PHE A 340 10.20 10.49 32.32
C PHE A 340 9.33 11.72 32.07
N THR A 341 8.31 11.64 31.20
CA THR A 341 7.47 12.80 30.84
C THR A 341 6.17 12.92 31.66
N SER A 342 5.82 11.92 32.48
CA SER A 342 4.65 12.00 33.38
C SER A 342 4.89 12.79 34.67
N ARG A 343 6.09 13.34 34.89
CA ARG A 343 6.40 14.17 36.09
C ARG A 343 6.70 15.65 35.84
N ILE A 344 6.65 16.14 34.59
CA ILE A 344 6.85 17.57 34.32
C ILE A 344 5.91 18.00 33.17
N ASN A 345 4.74 18.53 33.54
CA ASN A 345 3.83 19.46 32.83
C ASN A 345 2.36 19.05 32.86
N SER A 346 1.66 19.54 33.88
CA SER A 346 0.23 19.80 33.85
C SER A 346 -0.05 21.02 32.95
N SER A 347 -0.14 20.83 31.63
CA SER A 347 -0.87 21.71 30.68
C SER A 347 -0.46 21.45 29.22
N SER A 348 -0.91 20.34 28.63
CA SER A 348 -1.19 20.26 27.20
C SER A 348 -1.74 18.87 26.87
N HIS A 349 -2.95 18.83 26.30
CA HIS A 349 -3.58 17.61 25.84
C HIS A 349 -2.88 17.09 24.58
N LEU A 350 -1.93 16.17 24.76
CA LEU A 350 -1.45 15.27 23.70
C LEU A 350 -1.59 13.85 24.22
N LYS A 351 -2.73 13.23 23.91
CA LYS A 351 -2.93 11.79 24.10
C LYS A 351 -2.20 11.07 22.97
N TRP A 352 -1.01 10.54 23.27
CA TRP A 352 -0.38 9.55 22.42
C TRP A 352 -1.08 8.21 22.64
N GLY A 353 -1.87 7.77 21.67
CA GLY A 353 -2.27 6.37 21.55
C GLY A 353 -1.14 5.64 20.83
N LEU A 354 -0.49 4.70 21.52
CA LEU A 354 0.36 3.70 20.88
C LEU A 354 -0.56 2.65 20.25
N LEU A 355 -0.46 2.49 18.93
CA LEU A 355 -0.84 1.26 18.21
C LEU A 355 0.39 0.82 17.42
#